data_AF-A0A1Y4HSN6-F1
#
_entry.id   AF-A0A1Y4HSN6-F1
#
_cell.length_a   1.000
_cell.length_b   1.000
_cell.length_c   1.000
_cell.angle_alpha   90.00
_cell.angle_beta   90.00
_cell.angle_gamma   90.00
#
_symmetry.space_group_name_H-M   'P 1'
#
loop_
_entity.id
_entity.type
_entity.pdbx_description
1 polymer ?
#
loop_
_entity_poly.entity_id
_entity_poly.type
_entity_poly.pdbx_seq_one_letter_code
_entity_poly.pdbx_strand_id
1 'polypeptide(L)'
;MHDVGMNMGQLAMSVKQVDDTIALARDWSHSLLHATENFDMERIGSKLQAAMKALDEARAALEGYEDAIEADHNSVGSVRLV
;
A
#
# COMPACT_ATOMS: atom_id res chain seq x y z
N MET A 1 12.45 -29.38 -10.96
CA MET A 1 11.31 -29.06 -10.08
C MET A 1 11.80 -27.97 -9.15
N HIS A 2 11.59 -26.70 -9.53
CA HIS A 2 12.10 -25.58 -8.75
C HIS A 2 11.05 -25.31 -7.67
N ASP A 3 11.29 -25.79 -6.45
CA ASP A 3 10.62 -25.24 -5.27
C ASP A 3 11.09 -23.77 -5.18
N VAL A 4 10.40 -22.89 -5.91
CA VAL A 4 10.57 -21.44 -5.78
C VAL A 4 9.86 -21.06 -4.50
N GLY A 5 10.52 -21.27 -3.36
CA GLY A 5 10.10 -20.66 -2.11
C GLY A 5 10.03 -19.14 -2.33
N MET A 6 8.91 -18.53 -2.00
CA MET A 6 8.75 -17.09 -2.04
C MET A 6 9.77 -16.45 -1.11
N ASN A 7 10.64 -15.59 -1.65
CA ASN A 7 11.64 -14.90 -0.84
C ASN A 7 10.95 -13.78 -0.03
N MET A 8 10.90 -13.93 1.29
CA MET A 8 10.20 -13.00 2.19
C MET A 8 10.76 -11.58 2.12
N GLY A 9 12.07 -11.43 1.88
CA GLY A 9 12.68 -10.11 1.65
C GLY A 9 12.18 -9.47 0.35
N GLN A 10 11.99 -10.27 -0.71
CA GLN A 10 11.41 -9.77 -1.97
C GLN A 10 9.92 -9.42 -1.82
N LEU A 11 9.17 -10.20 -1.02
CA LEU A 11 7.78 -9.91 -0.72
C LEU A 11 7.64 -8.62 0.08
N ALA A 12 8.39 -8.46 1.17
CA ALA A 12 8.39 -7.25 1.99
C ALA A 12 8.77 -6.00 1.16
N MET A 13 9.80 -6.11 0.32
CA MET A 13 10.18 -5.04 -0.60
C MET A 13 9.08 -4.71 -1.60
N SER A 14 8.36 -5.72 -2.09
CA SER A 14 7.24 -5.52 -3.02
C SER A 14 6.05 -4.84 -2.35
N VAL A 15 5.70 -5.24 -1.12
CA VAL A 15 4.64 -4.59 -0.34
C VAL A 15 5.01 -3.16 0.02
N LYS A 16 6.27 -2.91 0.42
CA LYS A 16 6.80 -1.57 0.62
C LYS A 16 6.66 -0.70 -0.63
N GLN A 17 7.00 -1.23 -1.80
CA GLN A 17 6.88 -0.49 -3.06
C GLN A 17 5.42 -0.12 -3.36
N VAL A 18 4.46 -1.01 -3.04
CA VAL A 18 3.04 -0.69 -3.13
C VAL A 18 2.67 0.46 -2.19
N ASP A 19 3.09 0.39 -0.91
CA ASP A 19 2.85 1.48 0.06
C ASP A 19 3.43 2.82 -0.41
N ASP A 20 4.70 2.84 -0.84
CA ASP A 20 5.39 4.02 -1.37
C ASP A 20 4.64 4.62 -2.58
N THR A 21 4.10 3.76 -3.46
CA THR A 21 3.32 4.19 -4.63
C THR A 21 1.99 4.82 -4.20
N ILE A 22 1.33 4.27 -3.17
CA ILE A 22 0.09 4.83 -2.63
C ILE A 22 0.35 6.22 -2.03
N ALA A 23 1.46 6.40 -1.28
CA ALA A 23 1.87 7.72 -0.78
C ALA A 23 2.07 8.72 -1.92
N LEU A 24 2.80 8.33 -2.97
CA LEU A 24 3.05 9.19 -4.12
C LEU A 24 1.74 9.62 -4.81
N ALA A 25 0.81 8.69 -5.00
CA ALA A 25 -0.50 9.00 -5.58
C ALA A 25 -1.32 9.95 -4.68
N ARG A 26 -1.20 9.83 -3.37
CA ARG A 26 -1.86 10.71 -2.39
C ARG A 26 -1.29 12.12 -2.48
N ASP A 27 0.03 12.26 -2.60
CA ASP A 27 0.70 13.56 -2.73
C ASP A 27 0.36 14.29 -4.03
N TRP A 28 0.27 13.55 -5.14
CA TRP A 28 -0.23 14.10 -6.40
C TRP A 28 -1.69 14.54 -6.30
N SER A 29 -2.55 13.73 -5.66
CA SER A 29 -3.96 14.08 -5.45
C SER A 29 -4.12 15.34 -4.61
N HIS A 30 -3.29 15.51 -3.58
CA HIS A 30 -3.25 16.71 -2.75
C HIS A 30 -2.79 17.95 -3.53
N SER A 31 -1.75 17.79 -4.36
CA SER A 31 -1.24 18.87 -5.20
C SER A 31 -2.27 19.32 -6.24
N LEU A 32 -3.01 18.38 -6.82
CA LEU A 32 -4.12 18.66 -7.72
C LEU A 32 -5.29 19.32 -7.00
N LEU A 33 -5.59 18.93 -5.76
CA LEU A 33 -6.66 19.55 -4.99
C LEU A 33 -6.40 21.05 -4.79
N HIS A 34 -5.19 21.41 -4.35
CA HIS A 34 -4.78 22.81 -4.25
C HIS A 34 -4.85 23.56 -5.58
N ALA A 35 -4.49 22.91 -6.69
CA ALA A 35 -4.66 23.52 -8.01
C ALA A 35 -6.14 23.79 -8.31
N THR A 36 -7.05 22.86 -7.97
CA THR A 36 -8.50 23.00 -8.24
C THR A 36 -9.19 24.05 -7.38
N GLU A 37 -8.69 24.30 -6.17
CA GLU A 37 -9.15 25.39 -5.27
C GLU A 37 -8.92 26.77 -5.91
N ASN A 38 -7.82 26.93 -6.66
CA ASN A 38 -7.51 28.20 -7.34
C ASN A 38 -8.45 28.53 -8.53
N PHE A 39 -9.27 27.56 -8.97
CA PHE A 39 -10.15 27.69 -10.13
C PHE A 39 -11.63 27.39 -9.79
N ASP A 40 -12.00 27.36 -8.50
CA ASP A 40 -13.36 27.06 -8.02
C ASP A 40 -13.96 25.75 -8.58
N MET A 41 -13.12 24.74 -8.83
CA MET A 41 -13.55 23.47 -9.45
C MET A 41 -14.03 22.45 -8.39
N GLU A 42 -15.09 22.77 -7.65
CA GLU A 42 -15.58 21.98 -6.50
C GLU A 42 -15.84 20.49 -6.79
N ARG A 43 -16.34 20.17 -7.98
CA ARG A 43 -16.69 18.79 -8.37
C ARG A 43 -15.47 17.88 -8.47
N ILE A 44 -14.37 18.39 -9.02
CA ILE A 44 -13.12 17.61 -9.13
C ILE A 44 -12.38 17.61 -7.78
N GLY A 45 -12.43 18.72 -7.03
CA GLY A 45 -11.90 18.78 -5.67
C GLY A 45 -12.52 17.71 -4.75
N SER A 46 -13.85 17.55 -4.80
CA SER A 46 -14.56 16.51 -4.04
C SER A 46 -14.11 15.09 -4.42
N LYS A 47 -13.83 14.84 -5.72
CA LYS A 47 -13.31 13.54 -6.17
C LYS A 47 -11.89 13.28 -5.69
N LEU A 48 -11.03 14.30 -5.71
CA LEU A 48 -9.65 14.21 -5.22
C LEU A 48 -9.60 13.95 -3.71
N GLN A 49 -10.46 14.60 -2.94
CA GLN A 49 -10.60 14.33 -1.51
C GLN A 49 -11.04 12.89 -1.24
N ALA A 50 -12.04 12.37 -1.98
CA ALA A 50 -12.47 10.99 -1.86
C ALA A 50 -11.36 9.99 -2.24
N ALA A 51 -10.59 10.30 -3.29
CA ALA A 51 -9.46 9.47 -3.70
C ALA A 51 -8.36 9.44 -2.63
N MET A 52 -7.98 10.59 -2.05
CA MET A 52 -7.01 10.64 -0.95
C MET A 52 -7.46 9.80 0.24
N LYS A 53 -8.74 9.90 0.64
CA LYS A 53 -9.27 9.08 1.72
C LYS A 53 -9.12 7.58 1.44
N ALA A 54 -9.44 7.13 0.22
CA ALA A 54 -9.27 5.73 -0.15
C ALA A 54 -7.80 5.28 -0.17
N LEU A 55 -6.88 6.18 -0.56
CA LEU A 55 -5.43 5.91 -0.50
C LEU A 55 -4.94 5.82 0.95
N ASP A 56 -5.43 6.70 1.84
CA ASP A 56 -5.12 6.65 3.27
C ASP A 56 -5.63 5.34 3.91
N GLU A 57 -6.84 4.90 3.55
CA GLU A 57 -7.39 3.60 3.97
C GLU A 57 -6.56 2.42 3.44
N ALA A 58 -6.08 2.49 2.19
CA ALA A 58 -5.21 1.47 1.63
C ALA A 58 -3.85 1.39 2.34
N ARG A 59 -3.25 2.53 2.72
CA ARG A 59 -2.00 2.54 3.52
C ARG A 59 -2.23 1.96 4.91
N ALA A 60 -3.34 2.32 5.56
CA ALA A 60 -3.70 1.75 6.86
C ALA A 60 -3.89 0.24 6.80
N ALA A 61 -4.45 -0.29 5.70
CA ALA A 61 -4.59 -1.73 5.49
C ALA A 61 -3.25 -2.47 5.30
N LEU A 62 -2.18 -1.75 4.90
CA LEU A 62 -0.84 -2.30 4.79
C LEU A 62 -0.02 -2.12 6.07
N GLU A 63 -0.52 -1.45 7.10
CA GLU A 63 0.21 -1.29 8.37
C GLU A 63 0.55 -2.66 8.98
N GLY A 64 1.79 -2.82 9.45
CA GLY A 64 2.27 -4.08 10.03
C GLY A 64 2.49 -5.20 8.99
N TYR A 65 2.63 -4.88 7.70
CA TYR A 65 2.88 -5.91 6.67
C TYR A 65 4.13 -6.76 6.95
N GLU A 66 5.18 -6.20 7.57
CA GLU A 66 6.39 -6.94 7.94
C GLU A 66 6.09 -8.04 8.98
N ASP A 67 5.31 -7.70 10.01
CA ASP A 67 4.88 -8.64 11.06
C ASP A 67 3.98 -9.75 10.50
N ALA A 68 3.07 -9.39 9.58
CA ALA A 68 2.19 -10.35 8.91
C ALA A 68 2.99 -11.35 8.05
N ILE A 69 3.98 -10.85 7.30
CA ILE A 69 4.91 -11.64 6.50
C ILE A 69 5.72 -12.60 7.40
N GLU A 70 6.22 -12.13 8.55
CA GLU A 70 6.95 -12.97 9.50
C GLU A 70 6.06 -14.05 10.14
N ALA A 71 4.83 -13.70 10.54
CA ALA A 71 3.87 -14.63 11.12
C ALA A 71 3.51 -15.76 10.14
N ASP A 72 3.24 -15.43 8.88
CA ASP A 72 2.95 -16.41 7.83
C ASP A 72 4.15 -17.32 7.55
N HIS A 73 5.37 -16.76 7.51
CA HIS A 73 6.59 -17.56 7.37
C HIS A 73 6.77 -18.56 8.53
N ASN A 74 6.58 -18.11 9.77
CA ASN A 74 6.69 -18.95 10.95
C ASN A 74 5.62 -20.06 10.98
N SER A 75 4.42 -19.77 10.49
CA SER A 75 3.36 -20.77 10.30
C SER A 75 3.74 -21.84 9.28
N VAL A 76 4.30 -21.45 8.14
CA VAL A 76 4.75 -22.38 7.08
C VAL A 76 5.95 -23.21 7.53
N GLY A 77 6.90 -22.63 8.29
CA GLY A 77 8.06 -23.32 8.84
C GLY A 77 7.72 -24.37 9.91
N SER A 78 6.65 -24.15 10.68
CA SER A 78 6.16 -25.05 11.73
C SER A 78 5.51 -26.34 11.21
N VAL A 79 5.08 -26.39 9.94
CA VAL A 79 4.26 -27.50 9.41
C VAL A 79 5.08 -28.58 8.70
N ARG A 80 6.39 -28.38 8.44
CA ARG A 80 7.27 -29.44 7.90
C ARG A 80 8.00 -30.21 9.02
N LEU A 81 7.26 -31.01 9.79
CA LEU A 81 7.82 -32.14 10.54
C LEU A 81 6.89 -33.35 10.41
N VAL A 82 6.93 -34.04 9.25
CA VAL A 82 6.62 -35.47 9.12
C VAL A 82 7.41 -36.05 7.95
#